data_AF-A0A6A4GDP2-F1
#
_entry.id   AF-A0A6A4GDP2-F1
#
_cell.length_a   1.000
_cell.length_b   1.000
_cell.length_c   1.000
_cell.angle_alpha   90.00
_cell.angle_beta   90.00
_cell.angle_gamma   90.00
#
_symmetry.space_group_name_H-M   'P 1'
#
loop_
_entity.id
_entity.type
_entity.pdbx_description
1 polymer ?
#
loop_
_entity_poly.entity_id
_entity_poly.type
_entity_poly.pdbx_seq_one_letter_code
_entity_poly.pdbx_strand_id
1 'polypeptide(L)'
;MGIDAGFDFFPPIKANDPDAQSEWENFLNAVGKEYKDDPNVKTRKNGDIAFDQGEGPFLPKEGHKFRRFSSKVSGSHAGNVETYLKRVCALARAWFGDGRVYWWSEYGYEGEPSAIYGWDEVYKARNWPQELFGQT
;
A
#
# COMPACT_ATOMS: atom_id res chain seq x y z
N MET A 1 -8.10 -4.87 -18.83
CA MET A 1 -7.95 -3.60 -18.09
C MET A 1 -8.84 -3.69 -16.86
N GLY A 2 -8.31 -3.36 -15.69
CA GLY A 2 -9.03 -3.38 -14.40
C GLY A 2 -8.93 -2.01 -13.75
N ILE A 3 -9.76 -1.76 -12.76
CA ILE A 3 -9.84 -0.50 -12.02
C ILE A 3 -8.92 -0.60 -10.83
N ASP A 4 -7.98 0.34 -10.68
CA ASP A 4 -7.15 0.42 -9.49
C ASP A 4 -7.86 1.20 -8.36
N ALA A 5 -7.63 0.76 -7.13
CA ALA A 5 -8.01 1.48 -5.93
C ALA A 5 -6.98 1.27 -4.84
N GLY A 6 -6.98 2.16 -3.85
CA GLY A 6 -6.13 2.03 -2.69
C GLY A 6 -5.95 3.34 -1.96
N PHE A 7 -4.81 3.49 -1.32
CA PHE A 7 -4.46 4.74 -0.66
C PHE A 7 -3.00 5.09 -0.83
N ASP A 8 -2.76 6.40 -0.80
CA ASP A 8 -1.45 7.01 -0.76
C ASP A 8 -1.16 7.56 0.63
N PHE A 9 0.12 7.53 1.00
CA PHE A 9 0.60 8.07 2.27
C PHE A 9 1.44 9.32 2.02
N PHE A 10 0.97 10.48 2.46
CA PHE A 10 1.60 11.77 2.18
C PHE A 10 1.59 12.66 3.44
N PRO A 11 2.67 13.40 3.76
CA PRO A 11 3.98 13.36 3.09
C PRO A 11 4.72 12.04 3.38
N PRO A 12 5.66 11.62 2.51
CA PRO A 12 6.48 10.43 2.72
C PRO A 12 7.21 10.43 4.06
N ILE A 13 7.41 9.23 4.62
CA ILE A 13 8.34 9.06 5.75
C ILE A 13 9.76 9.40 5.28
N LYS A 14 10.49 10.18 6.08
CA LYS A 14 11.88 10.53 5.79
C LYS A 14 12.78 9.38 6.19
N ALA A 15 13.80 9.07 5.38
CA ALA A 15 14.69 7.93 5.61
C ALA A 15 15.52 8.05 6.92
N ASN A 16 15.81 9.27 7.35
CA ASN A 16 16.67 9.55 8.52
C ASN A 16 15.86 9.98 9.75
N ASP A 17 14.63 9.50 9.88
CA ASP A 17 13.72 9.82 10.98
C ASP A 17 13.42 8.53 11.78
N PRO A 18 14.17 8.27 12.87
CA PRO A 18 14.03 7.05 13.68
C PRO A 18 12.67 6.93 14.35
N ASP A 19 12.07 8.05 14.73
CA ASP A 19 10.75 8.09 15.38
C ASP A 19 9.68 7.69 14.37
N ALA A 20 9.72 8.26 13.16
CA ALA A 20 8.80 7.90 12.09
C ALA A 20 8.97 6.43 11.64
N GLN A 21 10.19 5.89 11.64
CA GLN A 21 10.43 4.47 11.38
C GLN A 21 9.86 3.58 12.49
N SER A 22 10.00 4.00 13.76
CA SER A 22 9.43 3.26 14.91
C SER A 22 7.89 3.27 14.88
N GLU A 23 7.27 4.39 14.54
CA GLU A 23 5.82 4.47 14.30
C GLU A 23 5.38 3.55 13.15
N TRP A 24 6.15 3.51 12.05
CA TRP A 24 5.90 2.61 10.93
C TRP A 24 5.96 1.14 11.34
N GLU A 25 6.96 0.74 12.12
CA GLU A 25 7.10 -0.62 12.63
C GLU A 25 5.93 -1.02 13.54
N ASN A 26 5.44 -0.09 14.37
CA ASN A 26 4.25 -0.31 15.19
C ASN A 26 2.99 -0.50 14.33
N PHE A 27 2.83 0.28 13.27
CA PHE A 27 1.77 0.07 12.27
C PHE A 27 1.89 -1.30 11.60
N LEU A 28 3.08 -1.71 11.14
CA LEU A 28 3.30 -3.04 10.56
C LEU A 28 2.95 -4.15 11.56
N ASN A 29 3.33 -4.01 12.83
CA ASN A 29 2.97 -4.95 13.89
C ASN A 29 1.46 -5.03 14.10
N ALA A 30 0.74 -3.91 14.01
CA ALA A 30 -0.72 -3.89 14.09
C ALA A 30 -1.37 -4.62 12.90
N VAL A 31 -0.88 -4.39 11.68
CA VAL A 31 -1.33 -5.11 10.48
C VAL A 31 -1.03 -6.61 10.60
N GLY A 32 0.17 -6.99 11.04
CA GLY A 32 0.55 -8.38 11.24
C GLY A 32 -0.31 -9.10 12.29
N LYS A 33 -0.73 -8.38 13.36
CA LYS A 33 -1.67 -8.91 14.35
C LYS A 33 -3.08 -9.08 13.80
N GLU A 34 -3.56 -8.11 13.02
CA GLU A 34 -4.89 -8.14 12.39
C GLU A 34 -5.03 -9.37 11.48
N TYR A 35 -3.99 -9.68 10.69
CA TYR A 35 -4.03 -10.75 9.68
C TYR A 35 -3.24 -12.01 10.07
N LYS A 36 -2.96 -12.22 11.36
CA LYS A 36 -2.10 -13.31 11.84
C LYS A 36 -2.56 -14.72 11.41
N ASP A 37 -3.87 -14.90 11.25
CA ASP A 37 -4.51 -16.17 10.89
C ASP A 37 -4.97 -16.20 9.42
N ASP A 38 -4.67 -15.14 8.65
CA ASP A 38 -5.08 -15.03 7.25
C ASP A 38 -4.03 -15.69 6.34
N PRO A 39 -4.37 -16.78 5.62
CA PRO A 39 -3.41 -17.48 4.76
C PRO A 39 -2.96 -16.64 3.55
N ASN A 40 -3.68 -15.56 3.22
CA ASN A 40 -3.34 -14.65 2.13
C ASN A 40 -2.40 -13.53 2.56
N VAL A 41 -2.05 -13.40 3.84
CA VAL A 41 -1.17 -12.33 4.31
C VAL A 41 0.09 -12.94 4.90
N LYS A 42 1.25 -12.55 4.37
CA LYS A 42 2.54 -13.16 4.71
C LYS A 42 3.60 -12.11 4.98
N THR A 43 4.32 -12.27 6.08
CA THR A 43 5.58 -11.57 6.31
C THR A 43 6.69 -12.27 5.54
N ARG A 44 7.30 -11.56 4.59
CA ARG A 44 8.42 -12.03 3.78
C ARG A 44 9.71 -12.05 4.60
N LYS A 45 10.75 -12.74 4.10
CA LYS A 45 12.07 -12.83 4.76
C LYS A 45 12.74 -11.47 5.00
N ASN A 46 12.47 -10.49 4.12
CA ASN A 46 12.97 -9.11 4.26
C ASN A 46 12.14 -8.26 5.25
N GLY A 47 11.07 -8.83 5.81
CA GLY A 47 10.17 -8.18 6.76
C GLY A 47 8.98 -7.44 6.14
N ASP A 48 8.86 -7.42 4.80
CA ASP A 48 7.69 -6.85 4.13
C ASP A 48 6.43 -7.67 4.43
N ILE A 49 5.28 -7.02 4.55
CA ILE A 49 3.98 -7.69 4.65
C ILE A 49 3.33 -7.70 3.27
N ALA A 50 3.18 -8.87 2.67
CA ALA A 50 2.59 -9.05 1.36
C ALA A 50 1.21 -9.70 1.45
N PHE A 51 0.31 -9.27 0.57
CA PHE A 51 -1.06 -9.76 0.47
C PHE A 51 -1.19 -10.53 -0.84
N ASP A 52 -1.35 -11.86 -0.78
CA ASP A 52 -1.49 -12.77 -1.93
C ASP A 52 -2.92 -12.69 -2.53
N GLN A 53 -3.37 -11.48 -2.84
CA GLN A 53 -4.68 -11.16 -3.43
C GLN A 53 -4.52 -10.02 -4.44
N GLY A 54 -5.36 -9.99 -5.48
CA GLY A 54 -5.26 -8.98 -6.53
C GLY A 54 -3.89 -9.01 -7.23
N GLU A 55 -3.24 -7.87 -7.30
CA GLU A 55 -1.89 -7.71 -7.87
C GLU A 55 -0.76 -7.85 -6.82
N GLY A 56 -1.08 -8.31 -5.62
CA GLY A 56 -0.07 -8.55 -4.60
C GLY A 56 0.41 -7.30 -3.87
N PRO A 57 -0.47 -6.40 -3.38
CA PRO A 57 -0.03 -5.20 -2.68
C PRO A 57 0.78 -5.60 -1.44
N PHE A 58 1.74 -4.75 -1.06
CA PHE A 58 2.59 -5.02 0.08
C PHE A 58 2.98 -3.75 0.82
N LEU A 59 3.30 -3.91 2.11
CA LEU A 59 3.84 -2.88 2.98
C LEU A 59 5.34 -3.16 3.17
N PRO A 60 6.24 -2.25 2.77
CA PRO A 60 7.68 -2.43 2.95
C PRO A 60 8.05 -2.34 4.43
N LYS A 61 9.06 -3.10 4.86
CA LYS A 61 9.63 -2.97 6.22
C LYS A 61 10.12 -1.55 6.52
N GLU A 62 10.74 -0.92 5.54
CA GLU A 62 11.28 0.43 5.64
C GLU A 62 10.22 1.46 5.21
N GLY A 63 9.72 2.26 6.15
CA GLY A 63 8.59 3.16 5.91
C GLY A 63 8.87 4.24 4.88
N HIS A 64 10.12 4.69 4.76
CA HIS A 64 10.51 5.71 3.78
C HIS A 64 10.38 5.24 2.32
N LYS A 65 10.27 3.92 2.09
CA LYS A 65 10.01 3.31 0.77
C LYS A 65 8.52 3.23 0.44
N PHE A 66 7.65 3.49 1.41
CA PHE A 66 6.21 3.45 1.21
C PHE A 66 5.69 4.74 0.57
N ARG A 67 4.77 4.58 -0.38
CA ARG A 67 4.05 5.66 -1.06
C ARG A 67 2.58 5.29 -1.20
N ARG A 68 2.33 4.06 -1.63
CA ARG A 68 1.04 3.55 -2.05
C ARG A 68 0.83 2.11 -1.63
N PHE A 69 -0.40 1.81 -1.22
CA PHE A 69 -0.94 0.46 -1.10
C PHE A 69 -2.21 0.38 -1.95
N SER A 70 -2.13 -0.33 -3.07
CA SER A 70 -3.19 -0.38 -4.08
C SER A 70 -3.13 -1.68 -4.87
N SER A 71 -4.26 -2.03 -5.48
CA SER A 71 -4.39 -3.16 -6.39
C SER A 71 -5.59 -2.94 -7.29
N LYS A 72 -5.62 -3.65 -8.41
CA LYS A 72 -6.86 -3.80 -9.20
C LYS A 72 -7.97 -4.44 -8.37
N VAL A 73 -9.08 -3.71 -8.23
CA VAL A 73 -10.31 -4.11 -7.53
C VAL A 73 -11.40 -4.59 -8.49
N SER A 74 -11.14 -4.55 -9.81
CA SER A 74 -12.02 -5.15 -10.82
C SER A 74 -11.26 -6.08 -11.76
N GLY A 75 -12.00 -6.96 -12.43
CA GLY A 75 -11.45 -7.99 -13.31
C GLY A 75 -11.34 -9.37 -12.64
N SER A 76 -10.84 -10.36 -13.39
CA SER A 76 -10.80 -11.77 -12.99
C SER A 76 -9.93 -12.06 -11.75
N HIS A 77 -9.03 -11.15 -11.39
CA HIS A 77 -8.08 -11.31 -10.29
C HIS A 77 -8.42 -10.47 -9.05
N ALA A 78 -9.48 -9.66 -9.08
CA ALA A 78 -9.81 -8.75 -7.97
C ALA A 78 -10.04 -9.49 -6.64
N GLY A 79 -10.65 -10.68 -6.69
CA GLY A 79 -10.91 -11.48 -5.48
C GLY A 79 -11.60 -10.66 -4.39
N ASN A 80 -11.05 -10.69 -3.18
CA ASN A 80 -11.50 -9.84 -2.05
C ASN A 80 -10.51 -8.70 -1.74
N VAL A 81 -9.64 -8.30 -2.71
CA VAL A 81 -8.53 -7.38 -2.45
C VAL A 81 -9.00 -6.03 -1.91
N GLU A 82 -10.15 -5.53 -2.36
CA GLU A 82 -10.72 -4.25 -1.92
C GLU A 82 -10.96 -4.20 -0.40
N THR A 83 -11.34 -5.34 0.19
CA THR A 83 -11.54 -5.43 1.65
C THR A 83 -10.22 -5.24 2.39
N TYR A 84 -9.13 -5.85 1.90
CA TYR A 84 -7.80 -5.64 2.47
C TYR A 84 -7.35 -4.19 2.31
N LEU A 85 -7.55 -3.59 1.13
CA LEU A 85 -7.21 -2.19 0.87
C LEU A 85 -7.93 -1.26 1.87
N LYS A 86 -9.25 -1.40 2.01
CA LYS A 86 -10.07 -0.61 2.94
C LYS A 86 -9.65 -0.81 4.38
N ARG A 87 -9.39 -2.05 4.80
CA ARG A 87 -9.03 -2.37 6.19
C ARG A 87 -7.63 -1.88 6.55
N VAL A 88 -6.65 -2.06 5.67
CA VAL A 88 -5.29 -1.51 5.88
C VAL A 88 -5.32 0.02 5.85
N CYS A 89 -6.13 0.64 4.98
CA CYS A 89 -6.33 2.09 4.98
C CYS A 89 -6.90 2.60 6.31
N ALA A 90 -7.90 1.89 6.88
CA ALA A 90 -8.48 2.25 8.17
C ALA A 90 -7.46 2.13 9.31
N LEU A 91 -6.63 1.08 9.31
CA LEU A 91 -5.52 0.96 10.25
C LEU A 91 -4.50 2.09 10.08
N ALA A 92 -4.12 2.43 8.85
CA ALA A 92 -3.19 3.52 8.59
C ALA A 92 -3.74 4.86 9.12
N ARG A 93 -5.03 5.13 8.91
CA ARG A 93 -5.70 6.33 9.47
C ARG A 93 -5.72 6.34 11.00
N ALA A 94 -5.97 5.20 11.63
CA ALA A 94 -5.95 5.09 13.08
C ALA A 94 -4.55 5.37 13.68
N TRP A 95 -3.48 4.98 12.97
CA TRP A 95 -2.10 5.20 13.43
C TRP A 95 -1.54 6.57 13.09
N PHE A 96 -1.79 7.08 11.88
CA PHE A 96 -1.12 8.27 11.34
C PHE A 96 -2.05 9.49 11.18
N GLY A 97 -3.34 9.31 11.45
CA GLY A 97 -4.37 10.31 11.24
C GLY A 97 -4.86 10.41 9.79
N ASP A 98 -6.09 10.91 9.62
CA ASP A 98 -6.71 11.08 8.30
C ASP A 98 -5.93 12.04 7.40
N GLY A 99 -5.24 13.02 7.98
CA GLY A 99 -4.44 14.00 7.25
C GLY A 99 -3.21 13.45 6.53
N ARG A 100 -2.87 12.17 6.72
CA ARG A 100 -1.73 11.52 6.04
C ARG A 100 -2.11 10.41 5.07
N VAL A 101 -3.37 9.98 5.06
CA VAL A 101 -3.82 8.78 4.36
C VAL A 101 -4.94 9.10 3.39
N TYR A 102 -4.61 9.09 2.10
CA TYR A 102 -5.46 9.57 1.02
C TYR A 102 -5.97 8.41 0.19
N TRP A 103 -7.24 8.05 0.38
CA TRP A 103 -7.91 7.04 -0.43
C TRP A 103 -8.21 7.58 -1.83
N TRP A 104 -8.08 6.72 -2.84
CA TRP A 104 -8.40 7.04 -4.23
C TRP A 104 -8.88 5.79 -4.97
N SER A 105 -9.60 5.99 -6.08
CA SER A 105 -9.97 4.94 -7.01
C SER A 105 -10.14 5.45 -8.43
N GLU A 106 -9.91 4.58 -9.40
CA GLU A 106 -10.13 4.83 -10.83
C GLU A 106 -11.56 4.51 -11.30
N TYR A 107 -12.53 4.30 -10.40
CA TYR A 107 -13.93 4.09 -10.80
C TYR A 107 -14.51 5.24 -11.64
N GLY A 108 -13.84 6.40 -11.66
CA GLY A 108 -14.11 7.46 -12.63
C GLY A 108 -15.33 8.29 -12.29
N TYR A 109 -15.77 8.28 -11.02
CA TYR A 109 -16.80 9.19 -10.55
C TYR A 109 -16.22 10.61 -10.48
N GLU A 110 -16.91 11.57 -11.11
CA GLU A 110 -16.52 12.98 -11.02
C GLU A 110 -16.39 13.41 -9.56
N GLY A 111 -15.22 13.93 -9.20
CA GLY A 111 -14.92 14.41 -7.85
C GLY A 111 -14.25 13.39 -6.92
N GLU A 112 -14.00 12.14 -7.35
CA GLU A 112 -13.15 11.25 -6.56
C GLU A 112 -11.70 11.74 -6.55
N PRO A 113 -11.01 11.64 -5.39
CA PRO A 113 -9.61 12.05 -5.30
C PRO A 113 -8.75 11.24 -6.27
N SER A 114 -7.96 11.94 -7.07
CA SER A 114 -6.88 11.31 -7.83
C SER A 114 -5.79 10.84 -6.87
N ALA A 115 -5.08 9.79 -7.27
CA ALA A 115 -3.90 9.34 -6.57
C ALA A 115 -2.85 10.47 -6.50
N ILE A 116 -2.15 10.60 -5.38
CA ILE A 116 -1.15 11.67 -5.13
C ILE A 116 0.10 11.42 -5.95
N TYR A 117 0.57 10.17 -5.97
CA TYR A 117 1.84 9.81 -6.59
C TYR A 117 1.66 9.30 -8.02
N GLY A 118 2.59 9.65 -8.91
CA GLY A 118 2.80 8.91 -10.15
C GLY A 118 3.36 7.52 -9.86
N TRP A 119 3.11 6.55 -10.77
CA TRP A 119 3.66 5.20 -10.63
C TRP A 119 5.19 5.18 -10.64
N ASP A 120 5.82 6.09 -11.38
CA ASP A 120 7.27 6.28 -11.41
C ASP A 120 7.85 6.59 -10.01
N GLU A 121 7.18 7.46 -9.24
CA GLU A 121 7.59 7.77 -7.87
C GLU A 121 7.39 6.56 -6.94
N VAL A 122 6.26 5.85 -7.06
CA VAL A 122 5.98 4.65 -6.27
C VAL A 122 7.06 3.58 -6.50
N TYR A 123 7.44 3.33 -7.75
CA TYR A 123 8.46 2.35 -8.09
C TYR A 123 9.86 2.79 -7.66
N LYS A 124 10.20 4.06 -7.88
CA LYS A 124 11.49 4.62 -7.43
C LYS A 124 11.64 4.52 -5.92
N ALA A 125 10.59 4.83 -5.15
CA ALA A 125 10.62 4.72 -3.69
C ALA A 125 10.86 3.27 -3.20
N ARG A 126 10.35 2.28 -3.93
CA ARG A 126 10.54 0.85 -3.63
C ARG A 126 11.91 0.32 -4.07
N ASN A 127 12.72 1.12 -4.75
CA ASN A 127 13.95 0.70 -5.40
C ASN A 127 13.73 -0.47 -6.37
N TRP A 128 12.56 -0.48 -7.05
CA TRP A 128 12.26 -1.49 -8.05
C TRP A 128 13.10 -1.22 -9.31
N PRO A 129 13.81 -2.22 -9.88
CA PRO A 129 14.55 -2.02 -11.12
C PRO A 129 13.61 -1.57 -12.24
N GLN A 130 13.87 -0.40 -12.84
CA GLN A 130 13.07 0.09 -13.99
C GLN A 130 13.07 -0.90 -15.17
N GLU A 131 14.05 -1.82 -15.21
CA GLU A 131 14.24 -2.86 -16.23
C GLU A 131 13.19 -3.98 -16.19
N LEU A 132 12.45 -4.14 -15.09
CA LEU A 132 11.37 -5.15 -14.98
C LEU A 132 10.08 -4.74 -15.70
N PHE A 133 10.03 -3.55 -16.33
CA PHE A 133 8.85 -3.01 -17.01
C PHE A 133 9.08 -2.73 -18.49
N GLY A 134 9.96 -3.51 -19.13
CA GLY A 134 9.95 -3.65 -20.58
C GLY A 134 8.57 -4.13 -21.06
N GLN A 135 7.83 -3.18 -21.63
CA GLN A 135 6.60 -3.24 -22.42
C GLN A 135 6.09 -4.63 -22.85
N THR A 136 4.79 -4.83 -22.67
CA THR A 136 3.90 -5.37 -23.73
C THR A 136 2.59 -4.60 -23.72
#